data_AF-A0A5C5XV37-F1
#
_entry.id   AF-A0A5C5XV37-F1
#
_cell.length_a   1.000
_cell.length_b   1.000
_cell.length_c   1.000
_cell.angle_alpha   90.00
_cell.angle_beta   90.00
_cell.angle_gamma   90.00
#
_symmetry.space_group_name_H-M   'P 1'
#
loop_
_entity.id
_entity.type
_entity.pdbx_description
1 polymer ?
#
loop_
_entity_poly.entity_id
_entity_poly.type
_entity_poly.pdbx_seq_one_letter_code
_entity_poly.pdbx_strand_id
1 'polypeptide(L)'
;MGKFSRRALLAAAAGCLATPRGASASSLTWVDQRQYGPFQVRSTFPLDSCSGVLQELPALELELRRVLALSPCEEPIDIEVLSSKRQHRDYLKNRFPNTPYRRALFVKLGGQATVFAYRDEELGVDLRHECTHALLHADLAMVPLWLDEGLAEYFEMPKADRAFGNPHEKLLQWDMRFGLVESLASLEAKRDLSQMNSGDYRSAWAWTHFMLHGPQAASQQLWSFLAAIRRGEPPGSLSERLEAVLPGVERQLARHFQKWTRMARQ
;
A
#
# COMPACT_ATOMS: atom_id res chain seq x y z
N MET A 1 3.40 -21.83 14.55
CA MET A 1 4.15 -21.91 13.27
C MET A 1 3.29 -21.31 12.17
N GLY A 2 3.40 -20.00 11.94
CA GLY A 2 2.75 -19.31 10.83
C GLY A 2 3.75 -18.30 10.27
N LYS A 3 4.31 -18.60 9.10
CA LYS A 3 5.29 -17.73 8.44
C LYS A 3 4.52 -16.62 7.74
N PHE A 4 4.38 -15.46 8.39
CA PHE A 4 3.94 -14.24 7.73
C PHE A 4 5.15 -13.57 7.08
N SER A 5 5.27 -13.72 5.76
CA SER A 5 6.10 -12.86 4.93
C SER A 5 5.18 -12.37 3.82
N ARG A 6 4.62 -11.18 4.03
CA ARG A 6 3.88 -10.42 3.03
C ARG A 6 4.92 -9.79 2.10
N ARG A 7 4.76 -10.00 0.80
CA ARG A 7 5.52 -9.32 -0.26
C ARG A 7 4.48 -8.72 -1.20
N ALA A 8 4.10 -7.47 -0.97
CA ALA A 8 3.50 -6.66 -2.02
C ALA A 8 4.59 -6.38 -3.08
N LEU A 9 4.21 -6.28 -4.35
CA LEU A 9 5.08 -5.72 -5.38
C LEU A 9 4.21 -4.97 -6.37
N LEU A 10 4.32 -3.65 -6.37
CA LEU A 10 3.83 -2.75 -7.41
C LEU A 10 4.61 -2.93 -8.74
N ALA A 11 4.01 -3.57 -9.74
CA ALA A 11 4.61 -3.64 -11.07
C ALA A 11 4.01 -2.57 -12.01
N ALA A 12 4.80 -1.55 -12.36
CA ALA A 12 4.55 -0.72 -13.54
C ALA A 12 5.14 -1.42 -14.77
N ALA A 13 4.31 -2.02 -15.62
CA ALA A 13 4.76 -2.69 -16.84
C ALA A 13 4.39 -1.88 -18.09
N ALA A 14 5.40 -1.39 -18.81
CA ALA A 14 5.29 -0.94 -20.20
C ALA A 14 5.90 -2.02 -21.11
N GLY A 15 5.12 -2.57 -22.04
CA GLY A 15 5.64 -3.59 -22.98
C GLY A 15 4.67 -3.92 -24.12
N CYS A 16 5.16 -3.79 -25.35
CA CYS A 16 4.47 -4.04 -26.61
C CYS A 16 4.07 -5.52 -26.81
N LEU A 17 2.88 -5.74 -27.40
CA LEU A 17 2.28 -7.06 -27.62
C LEU A 17 2.74 -7.72 -28.93
N ALA A 18 3.07 -9.01 -28.84
CA ALA A 18 2.91 -9.97 -29.92
C ALA A 18 2.00 -11.10 -29.43
N THR A 19 0.93 -11.40 -30.16
CA THR A 19 -0.10 -12.37 -29.78
C THR A 19 0.17 -13.76 -30.37
N PRO A 20 0.11 -14.84 -29.58
CA PRO A 20 -0.26 -16.15 -30.10
C PRO A 20 -1.70 -16.51 -29.76
N ARG A 21 -2.35 -17.13 -30.74
CA ARG A 21 -3.74 -17.60 -30.74
C ARG A 21 -3.80 -19.01 -30.16
N GLY A 22 -4.77 -19.29 -29.28
CA GLY A 22 -5.31 -20.66 -29.10
C GLY A 22 -5.11 -21.33 -27.74
N ALA A 23 -6.05 -21.08 -26.82
CA ALA A 23 -6.61 -22.09 -25.92
C ALA A 23 -8.01 -21.58 -25.51
N SER A 24 -9.02 -22.45 -25.50
CA SER A 24 -10.36 -22.11 -25.01
C SER A 24 -10.27 -21.83 -23.51
N ALA A 25 -10.00 -20.56 -23.16
CA ALA A 25 -10.13 -20.07 -21.81
C ALA A 25 -11.62 -20.09 -21.47
N SER A 26 -12.02 -20.78 -20.41
CA SER A 26 -13.34 -20.58 -19.82
C SER A 26 -13.51 -19.07 -19.65
N SER A 27 -14.41 -18.45 -20.41
CA SER A 27 -14.65 -17.01 -20.35
C SER A 27 -15.04 -16.68 -18.92
N LEU A 28 -14.22 -15.88 -18.26
CA LEU A 28 -14.49 -15.45 -16.90
C LEU A 28 -15.87 -14.78 -16.88
N THR A 29 -16.80 -15.31 -16.07
CA THR A 29 -18.16 -14.77 -15.99
C THR A 29 -18.25 -13.87 -14.77
N TRP A 30 -18.49 -12.58 -15.01
CA TRP A 30 -18.80 -11.61 -13.95
C TRP A 30 -20.25 -11.81 -13.52
N VAL A 31 -20.45 -12.04 -12.22
CA VAL A 31 -21.74 -12.41 -11.63
C VAL A 31 -22.39 -11.21 -10.92
N ASP A 32 -21.59 -10.31 -10.36
CA ASP A 32 -22.07 -9.16 -9.59
C ASP A 32 -21.14 -7.96 -9.84
N GLN A 33 -21.71 -6.77 -9.82
CA GLN A 33 -21.01 -5.50 -9.93
C GLN A 33 -21.71 -4.45 -9.06
N ARG A 34 -20.94 -3.78 -8.22
CA ARG A 34 -21.42 -2.75 -7.28
C ARG A 34 -20.42 -1.60 -7.22
N GLN A 35 -20.89 -0.46 -6.71
CA GLN A 35 -20.05 0.73 -6.50
C GLN A 35 -19.97 1.06 -5.01
N TYR A 36 -18.78 1.39 -4.54
CA TYR A 36 -18.51 1.84 -3.18
C TYR A 36 -17.64 3.10 -3.25
N GLY A 37 -18.23 4.30 -3.18
CA GLY A 37 -17.49 5.54 -3.40
C GLY A 37 -16.83 5.57 -4.79
N PRO A 38 -15.51 5.79 -4.92
CA PRO A 38 -14.80 5.77 -6.20
C PRO A 38 -14.52 4.35 -6.72
N PHE A 39 -14.79 3.31 -5.93
CA PHE A 39 -14.46 1.93 -6.27
C PHE A 39 -15.58 1.25 -7.06
N GLN A 40 -15.27 0.82 -8.29
CA GLN A 40 -16.15 0.00 -9.12
C GLN A 40 -15.77 -1.47 -8.94
N VAL A 41 -16.55 -2.21 -8.18
CA VAL A 41 -16.23 -3.59 -7.79
C VAL A 41 -17.01 -4.55 -8.65
N ARG A 42 -16.32 -5.48 -9.32
CA ARG A 42 -16.94 -6.62 -10.02
C ARG A 42 -16.34 -7.95 -9.54
N SER A 43 -17.16 -8.99 -9.55
CA SER A 43 -16.74 -10.30 -9.05
C SER A 43 -17.33 -11.46 -9.84
N THR A 44 -16.70 -12.63 -9.72
CA THR A 44 -17.17 -13.88 -10.33
C THR A 44 -18.10 -14.68 -9.40
N PHE A 45 -18.63 -14.03 -8.36
CA PHE A 45 -19.54 -14.57 -7.35
C PHE A 45 -20.37 -13.43 -6.74
N PRO A 46 -21.52 -13.68 -6.10
CA PRO A 46 -22.30 -12.62 -5.43
C PRO A 46 -21.52 -11.90 -4.32
N LEU A 47 -21.48 -10.56 -4.36
CA LEU A 47 -20.67 -9.75 -3.44
C LEU A 47 -21.22 -9.71 -2.01
N ASP A 48 -22.43 -10.22 -1.76
CA ASP A 48 -23.03 -10.23 -0.42
C ASP A 48 -22.12 -10.88 0.62
N SER A 49 -21.37 -11.92 0.21
CA SER A 49 -20.41 -12.64 1.05
C SER A 49 -19.17 -11.83 1.47
N CYS A 50 -18.87 -10.71 0.82
CA CYS A 50 -17.76 -9.81 1.19
C CYS A 50 -18.20 -8.35 1.41
N SER A 51 -19.51 -8.11 1.51
CA SER A 51 -20.09 -6.78 1.66
C SER A 51 -19.49 -5.96 2.81
N GLY A 52 -19.22 -6.58 3.96
CA GLY A 52 -18.60 -5.91 5.12
C GLY A 52 -17.25 -5.28 4.80
N VAL A 53 -16.35 -6.02 4.16
CA VAL A 53 -15.03 -5.51 3.75
C VAL A 53 -15.15 -4.41 2.69
N LEU A 54 -16.07 -4.54 1.74
CA LEU A 54 -16.24 -3.56 0.67
C LEU A 54 -16.81 -2.22 1.17
N GLN A 55 -17.66 -2.26 2.20
CA GLN A 55 -18.20 -1.07 2.86
C GLN A 55 -17.12 -0.26 3.59
N GLU A 56 -15.94 -0.82 3.87
CA GLU A 56 -14.83 -0.10 4.48
C GLU A 56 -14.07 0.79 3.47
N LEU A 57 -14.15 0.50 2.16
CA LEU A 57 -13.33 1.18 1.15
C LEU A 57 -13.63 2.69 1.04
N PRO A 58 -14.89 3.18 1.07
CA PRO A 58 -15.13 4.62 1.11
C PRO A 58 -14.55 5.29 2.36
N ALA A 59 -14.56 4.60 3.51
CA ALA A 59 -13.96 5.12 4.73
C ALA A 59 -12.42 5.20 4.62
N LEU A 60 -11.79 4.24 3.93
CA LEU A 60 -10.36 4.29 3.60
C LEU A 60 -10.03 5.54 2.76
N GLU A 61 -10.78 5.81 1.69
CA GLU A 61 -10.58 7.01 0.85
C GLU A 61 -10.66 8.31 1.67
N LEU A 62 -11.74 8.45 2.46
CA LEU A 62 -11.94 9.62 3.32
C LEU A 62 -10.79 9.79 4.34
N GLU A 63 -10.23 8.68 4.83
CA GLU A 63 -9.10 8.73 5.75
C GLU A 63 -7.80 9.15 5.10
N LEU A 64 -7.45 8.62 3.93
CA LEU A 64 -6.26 9.08 3.21
C LEU A 64 -6.37 10.57 2.88
N ARG A 65 -7.54 11.02 2.43
CA ARG A 65 -7.82 12.43 2.17
C ARG A 65 -7.64 13.28 3.43
N ARG A 66 -8.15 12.84 4.58
CA ARG A 66 -8.01 13.55 5.86
C ARG A 66 -6.57 13.57 6.36
N VAL A 67 -5.85 12.46 6.27
CA VAL A 67 -4.53 12.27 6.90
C VAL A 67 -3.40 12.82 6.03
N LEU A 68 -3.50 12.65 4.72
CA LEU A 68 -2.45 13.00 3.75
C LEU A 68 -2.82 14.22 2.89
N ALA A 69 -4.01 14.81 3.08
CA ALA A 69 -4.53 15.88 2.26
C ALA A 69 -4.54 15.53 0.76
N LEU A 70 -4.95 14.29 0.43
CA LEU A 70 -5.17 13.89 -0.96
C LEU A 70 -6.42 14.58 -1.52
N SER A 71 -6.39 14.87 -2.82
CA SER A 71 -7.57 15.31 -3.55
C SER A 71 -8.59 14.16 -3.66
N PRO A 72 -9.89 14.48 -3.85
CA PRO A 72 -10.88 13.46 -4.20
C PRO A 72 -10.49 12.73 -5.49
N CYS A 73 -10.83 11.45 -5.58
CA CYS A 73 -10.58 10.66 -6.79
C CYS A 73 -11.57 11.09 -7.89
N GLU A 74 -11.06 11.54 -9.04
CA GLU A 74 -11.90 11.96 -10.18
C GLU A 74 -12.23 10.80 -11.13
N GLU A 75 -11.30 9.85 -11.26
CA GLU A 75 -11.45 8.64 -12.07
C GLU A 75 -11.83 7.44 -11.19
N PRO A 76 -12.68 6.52 -11.66
CA PRO A 76 -13.01 5.33 -10.90
C PRO A 76 -11.81 4.39 -10.73
N ILE A 77 -11.74 3.72 -9.58
CA ILE A 77 -10.80 2.63 -9.33
C ILE A 77 -11.54 1.32 -9.52
N ASP A 78 -11.15 0.53 -10.50
CA ASP A 78 -11.74 -0.79 -10.73
C ASP A 78 -11.21 -1.80 -9.72
N ILE A 79 -12.08 -2.65 -9.20
CA ILE A 79 -11.72 -3.77 -8.34
C ILE A 79 -12.31 -5.05 -8.92
N GLU A 80 -11.44 -6.02 -9.19
CA GLU A 80 -11.79 -7.32 -9.73
C GLU A 80 -11.55 -8.40 -8.68
N VAL A 81 -12.64 -8.97 -8.13
CA VAL A 81 -12.57 -10.00 -7.08
C VAL A 81 -12.97 -11.37 -7.62
N LEU A 82 -11.99 -12.26 -7.67
CA LEU A 82 -12.14 -13.60 -8.23
C LEU A 82 -12.60 -14.58 -7.12
N SER A 83 -13.31 -15.65 -7.48
CA SER A 83 -13.96 -16.54 -6.49
C SER A 83 -12.99 -17.43 -5.72
N SER A 84 -11.76 -17.61 -6.23
CA SER A 84 -10.73 -18.45 -5.63
C SER A 84 -9.32 -18.07 -6.06
N LYS A 85 -8.33 -18.47 -5.26
CA LYS A 85 -6.90 -18.36 -5.55
C LYS A 85 -6.50 -18.94 -6.91
N ARG A 86 -7.09 -20.08 -7.29
CA ARG A 86 -6.81 -20.73 -8.58
C ARG A 86 -7.27 -19.85 -9.73
N GLN A 87 -8.53 -19.41 -9.69
CA GLN A 87 -9.10 -18.55 -10.73
C GLN A 87 -8.32 -17.25 -10.85
N HIS A 88 -7.94 -16.63 -9.73
CA HIS A 88 -7.10 -15.44 -9.68
C HIS A 88 -5.73 -15.63 -10.31
N ARG A 89 -5.01 -16.67 -9.92
CA ARG A 89 -3.69 -16.98 -10.50
C ARG A 89 -3.78 -17.19 -12.01
N ASP A 90 -4.76 -17.98 -12.46
CA ASP A 90 -4.92 -18.29 -13.87
C ASP A 90 -5.31 -17.01 -14.65
N TYR A 91 -6.16 -16.16 -14.08
CA TYR A 91 -6.54 -14.85 -14.64
C TYR A 91 -5.35 -13.90 -14.75
N LEU A 92 -4.58 -13.71 -13.67
CA LEU A 92 -3.39 -12.84 -13.68
C LEU A 92 -2.30 -13.36 -14.61
N LYS A 93 -2.05 -14.68 -14.66
CA LYS A 93 -1.05 -15.26 -15.55
C LYS A 93 -1.37 -15.01 -17.02
N ASN A 94 -2.65 -15.00 -17.37
CA ASN A 94 -3.09 -14.72 -18.74
C ASN A 94 -2.99 -13.23 -19.09
N ARG A 95 -3.32 -12.33 -18.14
CA ARG A 95 -3.31 -10.87 -18.37
C ARG A 95 -1.91 -10.25 -18.23
N PHE A 96 -1.08 -10.81 -17.34
CA PHE A 96 0.25 -10.31 -16.96
C PHE A 96 1.27 -11.47 -16.87
N PRO A 97 1.62 -12.12 -18.00
CA PRO A 97 2.41 -13.35 -18.01
C PRO A 97 3.81 -13.22 -17.42
N ASN A 98 4.38 -12.02 -17.42
CA ASN A 98 5.72 -11.73 -16.91
C ASN A 98 5.72 -11.25 -15.45
N THR A 99 4.54 -11.04 -14.85
CA THR A 99 4.42 -10.57 -13.47
C THR A 99 4.39 -11.77 -12.52
N PRO A 100 5.31 -11.85 -11.54
CA PRO A 100 5.26 -12.89 -10.53
C PRO A 100 3.92 -12.89 -9.78
N TYR A 101 3.37 -14.08 -9.51
CA TYR A 101 2.07 -14.21 -8.84
C TYR A 101 2.03 -13.46 -7.50
N ARG A 102 0.92 -12.74 -7.25
CA ARG A 102 0.60 -12.08 -6.00
C ARG A 102 -0.81 -12.42 -5.54
N ARG A 103 -1.07 -12.24 -4.24
CA ARG A 103 -2.39 -12.51 -3.63
C ARG A 103 -3.41 -11.46 -4.06
N ALA A 104 -2.98 -10.20 -4.07
CA ALA A 104 -3.64 -9.09 -4.73
C ALA A 104 -2.61 -8.27 -5.52
N LEU A 105 -3.08 -7.40 -6.41
CA LEU A 105 -2.22 -6.63 -7.30
C LEU A 105 -2.93 -5.34 -7.74
N PHE A 106 -2.34 -4.18 -7.48
CA PHE A 106 -2.68 -2.94 -8.15
C PHE A 106 -1.92 -2.78 -9.47
N VAL A 107 -2.62 -2.36 -10.51
CA VAL A 107 -2.08 -2.04 -11.83
C VAL A 107 -2.69 -0.74 -12.33
N LYS A 108 -1.84 0.18 -12.80
CA LYS A 108 -2.28 1.39 -13.53
C LYS A 108 -1.81 1.32 -14.98
N LEU A 109 -2.74 1.19 -15.93
CA LEU A 109 -2.45 1.09 -17.36
C LEU A 109 -3.37 1.99 -18.17
N GLY A 110 -2.81 2.86 -19.01
CA GLY A 110 -3.59 3.76 -19.86
C GLY A 110 -4.51 4.70 -19.08
N GLY A 111 -4.08 5.17 -17.92
CA GLY A 111 -4.89 5.99 -17.00
C GLY A 111 -5.72 5.17 -16.02
N GLN A 112 -6.23 4.01 -16.44
CA GLN A 112 -7.11 3.15 -15.64
C GLN A 112 -6.37 2.47 -14.47
N ALA A 113 -6.89 2.69 -13.27
CA ALA A 113 -6.46 2.03 -12.03
C ALA A 113 -7.30 0.77 -11.79
N THR A 114 -6.66 -0.40 -11.67
CA THR A 114 -7.34 -1.67 -11.37
C THR A 114 -6.65 -2.42 -10.24
N VAL A 115 -7.43 -2.86 -9.26
CA VAL A 115 -7.03 -3.75 -8.16
C VAL A 115 -7.57 -5.15 -8.43
N PHE A 116 -6.70 -6.14 -8.44
CA PHE A 116 -7.07 -7.55 -8.56
C PHE A 116 -6.93 -8.25 -7.22
N ALA A 117 -7.94 -9.01 -6.81
CA ALA A 117 -7.91 -9.81 -5.60
C ALA A 117 -8.77 -11.07 -5.76
N TYR A 118 -8.84 -11.89 -4.72
CA TYR A 118 -9.76 -13.02 -4.69
C TYR A 118 -10.38 -13.24 -3.31
N ARG A 119 -11.51 -13.93 -3.28
CA ARG A 119 -12.21 -14.28 -2.05
C ARG A 119 -11.33 -15.18 -1.18
N ASP A 120 -10.88 -14.61 -0.08
CA ASP A 120 -10.01 -15.20 0.94
C ASP A 120 -10.30 -14.53 2.28
N GLU A 121 -9.83 -15.11 3.38
CA GLU A 121 -9.93 -14.49 4.71
C GLU A 121 -9.18 -13.16 4.80
N GLU A 122 -8.14 -12.99 3.97
CA GLU A 122 -7.25 -11.84 3.95
C GLU A 122 -7.69 -10.73 2.98
N LEU A 123 -8.83 -10.91 2.30
CA LEU A 123 -9.34 -9.99 1.28
C LEU A 123 -9.42 -8.54 1.77
N GLY A 124 -9.84 -8.32 3.03
CA GLY A 124 -9.92 -6.96 3.58
C GLY A 124 -8.57 -6.28 3.73
N VAL A 125 -7.55 -7.00 4.17
CA VAL A 125 -6.19 -6.48 4.26
C VAL A 125 -5.65 -6.17 2.87
N ASP A 126 -5.80 -7.13 1.95
CA ASP A 126 -5.33 -7.01 0.57
C ASP A 126 -5.98 -5.83 -0.15
N LEU A 127 -7.31 -5.66 -0.03
CA LEU A 127 -7.99 -4.54 -0.65
C LEU A 127 -7.57 -3.21 -0.04
N ARG A 128 -7.44 -3.09 1.29
CA ARG A 128 -6.99 -1.83 1.91
C ARG A 128 -5.55 -1.48 1.50
N HIS A 129 -4.68 -2.48 1.36
CA HIS A 129 -3.31 -2.30 0.87
C HIS A 129 -3.30 -1.80 -0.58
N GLU A 130 -3.87 -2.57 -1.51
CA GLU A 130 -3.81 -2.23 -2.94
C GLU A 130 -4.64 -0.99 -3.30
N CYS A 131 -5.76 -0.74 -2.60
CA CYS A 131 -6.53 0.49 -2.78
C CYS A 131 -5.78 1.71 -2.23
N THR A 132 -4.89 1.56 -1.24
CA THR A 132 -4.04 2.67 -0.79
C THR A 132 -3.13 3.13 -1.92
N HIS A 133 -2.48 2.20 -2.64
CA HIS A 133 -1.71 2.54 -3.83
C HIS A 133 -2.59 3.22 -4.89
N ALA A 134 -3.75 2.63 -5.21
CA ALA A 134 -4.65 3.19 -6.21
C ALA A 134 -5.07 4.63 -5.89
N LEU A 135 -5.38 4.92 -4.62
CA LEU A 135 -5.75 6.25 -4.14
C LEU A 135 -4.57 7.24 -4.15
N LEU A 136 -3.37 6.79 -3.76
CA LEU A 136 -2.17 7.63 -3.82
C LEU A 136 -1.87 8.03 -5.27
N HIS A 137 -1.89 7.07 -6.19
CA HIS A 137 -1.61 7.28 -7.60
C HIS A 137 -2.79 7.90 -8.37
N ALA A 138 -3.95 8.13 -7.74
CA ALA A 138 -5.03 8.93 -8.31
C ALA A 138 -4.75 10.44 -8.18
N ASP A 139 -4.02 10.87 -7.14
CA ASP A 139 -3.72 12.28 -6.86
C ASP A 139 -2.24 12.64 -7.14
N LEU A 140 -1.33 11.67 -7.00
CA LEU A 140 0.11 11.89 -7.10
C LEU A 140 0.66 11.25 -8.37
N ALA A 141 1.46 12.00 -9.14
CA ALA A 141 2.08 11.52 -10.37
C ALA A 141 3.16 10.44 -10.12
N MET A 142 3.70 10.41 -8.91
CA MET A 142 4.67 9.43 -8.43
C MET A 142 4.60 9.37 -6.91
N VAL A 143 5.04 8.27 -6.32
CA VAL A 143 5.35 8.16 -4.88
C VAL A 143 6.68 7.40 -4.77
N PRO A 144 7.65 7.82 -3.93
CA PRO A 144 8.86 7.04 -3.72
C PRO A 144 8.51 5.65 -3.21
N LEU A 145 9.17 4.62 -3.73
CA LEU A 145 8.82 3.23 -3.48
C LEU A 145 8.62 2.91 -1.98
N TRP A 146 9.57 3.30 -1.13
CA TRP A 146 9.47 3.04 0.31
C TRP A 146 8.26 3.74 0.95
N LEU A 147 7.87 4.92 0.48
CA LEU A 147 6.76 5.69 1.05
C LEU A 147 5.43 5.12 0.57
N ASP A 148 5.36 4.69 -0.70
CA ASP A 148 4.18 4.03 -1.28
C ASP A 148 3.86 2.75 -0.49
N GLU A 149 4.85 1.88 -0.32
CA GLU A 149 4.74 0.65 0.47
C GLU A 149 4.51 0.95 1.97
N GLY A 150 5.20 1.93 2.53
CA GLY A 150 5.05 2.30 3.94
C GLY A 150 3.65 2.82 4.28
N LEU A 151 3.04 3.60 3.37
CA LEU A 151 1.66 4.05 3.49
C LEU A 151 0.69 2.88 3.29
N ALA A 152 0.89 1.99 2.32
CA ALA A 152 0.04 0.83 2.14
C ALA A 152 0.06 -0.12 3.35
N GLU A 153 1.24 -0.42 3.89
CA GLU A 153 1.44 -1.21 5.13
C GLU A 153 0.84 -0.50 6.36
N TYR A 154 0.78 0.83 6.37
CA TYR A 154 0.09 1.57 7.41
C TYR A 154 -1.43 1.44 7.23
N PHE A 155 -1.96 1.75 6.05
CA PHE A 155 -3.40 1.83 5.79
C PHE A 155 -4.12 0.48 5.63
N GLU A 156 -3.40 -0.63 5.44
CA GLU A 156 -3.97 -1.99 5.37
C GLU A 156 -4.63 -2.46 6.68
N MET A 157 -4.26 -1.85 7.80
CA MET A 157 -4.88 -2.10 9.09
C MET A 157 -6.20 -1.33 9.24
N PRO A 158 -7.23 -1.94 9.85
CA PRO A 158 -8.45 -1.22 10.21
C PRO A 158 -8.14 0.04 11.02
N LYS A 159 -8.95 1.09 10.86
CA LYS A 159 -8.75 2.39 11.50
C LYS A 159 -8.42 2.30 12.99
N ALA A 160 -9.17 1.49 13.74
CA ALA A 160 -9.01 1.33 15.18
C ALA A 160 -7.65 0.75 15.58
N ASP A 161 -7.07 -0.09 14.72
CA ASP A 161 -5.84 -0.83 15.00
C ASP A 161 -4.62 -0.22 14.33
N ARG A 162 -4.77 0.80 13.49
CA ARG A 162 -3.69 1.28 12.62
C ARG A 162 -2.48 1.82 13.37
N ALA A 163 -2.72 2.49 14.49
CA ALA A 163 -1.67 3.10 15.28
C ALA A 163 -0.94 2.13 16.23
N PHE A 164 -1.57 1.02 16.64
CA PHE A 164 -1.09 0.14 17.73
C PHE A 164 -1.21 -1.37 17.48
N GLY A 165 -1.92 -1.78 16.42
CA GLY A 165 -2.24 -3.17 16.12
C GLY A 165 -1.48 -3.74 14.93
N ASN A 166 -0.57 -2.98 14.33
CA ASN A 166 0.17 -3.46 13.17
C ASN A 166 1.16 -4.58 13.57
N PRO A 167 1.16 -5.73 12.87
CA PRO A 167 2.05 -6.87 13.16
C PRO A 167 3.55 -6.51 13.20
N HIS A 168 3.95 -5.47 12.47
CA HIS A 168 5.33 -4.99 12.43
C HIS A 168 5.84 -4.46 13.77
N GLU A 169 4.97 -3.92 14.63
CA GLU A 169 5.38 -3.26 15.86
C GLU A 169 6.23 -4.16 16.77
N LYS A 170 5.80 -5.42 16.94
CA LYS A 170 6.50 -6.39 17.81
C LYS A 170 7.89 -6.72 17.30
N LEU A 171 8.05 -6.84 15.99
CA LEU A 171 9.32 -7.21 15.38
C LEU A 171 10.25 -5.98 15.25
N LEU A 172 9.68 -4.79 15.04
CA LEU A 172 10.41 -3.53 14.98
C LEU A 172 11.14 -3.24 16.29
N GLN A 173 10.55 -3.56 17.44
CA GLN A 173 11.23 -3.41 18.74
C GLN A 173 12.53 -4.23 18.83
N TRP A 174 12.52 -5.43 18.26
CA TRP A 174 13.72 -6.26 18.18
C TRP A 174 14.74 -5.66 17.23
N ASP A 175 14.31 -5.22 16.04
CA ASP A 175 15.20 -4.60 15.06
C ASP A 175 15.87 -3.34 15.63
N MET A 176 15.10 -2.48 16.32
CA MET A 176 15.63 -1.28 16.96
C MET A 176 16.67 -1.58 18.03
N ARG A 177 16.46 -2.65 18.82
CA ARG A 177 17.43 -3.07 19.85
C ARG A 177 18.76 -3.52 19.24
N PHE A 178 18.74 -4.05 18.02
CA PHE A 178 19.92 -4.53 17.30
C PHE A 178 20.44 -3.56 16.24
N GLY A 179 19.83 -2.37 16.10
CA GLY A 179 20.21 -1.39 15.07
C GLY A 179 19.94 -1.85 13.64
N LEU A 180 18.92 -2.71 13.45
CA LEU A 180 18.54 -3.30 12.16
C LEU A 180 17.44 -2.51 11.42
N VAL A 181 17.00 -1.37 11.96
CA VAL A 181 16.07 -0.50 11.26
C VAL A 181 16.83 0.25 10.18
N GLU A 182 16.36 0.14 8.94
CA GLU A 182 16.99 0.80 7.81
C GLU A 182 16.85 2.32 7.92
N SER A 183 17.94 3.03 7.60
CA SER A 183 17.91 4.47 7.51
C SER A 183 16.97 4.92 6.39
N LEU A 184 16.38 6.10 6.55
CA LEU A 184 15.49 6.62 5.52
C LEU A 184 16.23 6.84 4.19
N ALA A 185 17.49 7.28 4.25
CA ALA A 185 18.34 7.43 3.07
C ALA A 185 18.59 6.08 2.35
N SER A 186 18.76 4.98 3.09
CA SER A 186 18.89 3.63 2.51
C SER A 186 17.62 3.21 1.78
N LEU A 187 16.45 3.48 2.36
CA LEU A 187 15.15 3.20 1.74
C LEU A 187 14.92 4.06 0.48
N GLU A 188 15.30 5.34 0.50
CA GLU A 188 15.20 6.24 -0.66
C GLU A 188 16.10 5.82 -1.83
N ALA A 189 17.21 5.14 -1.56
CA ALA A 189 18.09 4.62 -2.59
C ALA A 189 17.51 3.39 -3.33
N LYS A 190 16.52 2.70 -2.74
CA LYS A 190 15.86 1.53 -3.34
C LYS A 190 14.77 1.99 -4.30
N ARG A 191 14.96 1.70 -5.60
CA ARG A 191 14.07 2.13 -6.69
C ARG A 191 13.32 0.97 -7.32
N ASP A 192 13.68 -0.26 -6.97
CA ASP A 192 13.06 -1.46 -7.48
C ASP A 192 12.67 -2.39 -6.33
N LEU A 193 11.51 -3.01 -6.43
CA LEU A 193 10.99 -3.87 -5.39
C LEU A 193 11.82 -5.14 -5.16
N SER A 194 12.58 -5.61 -6.14
CA SER A 194 13.54 -6.70 -5.96
C SER A 194 14.65 -6.34 -4.98
N GLN A 195 14.88 -5.05 -4.75
CA GLN A 195 15.83 -4.53 -3.76
C GLN A 195 15.21 -4.46 -2.35
N MET A 196 13.88 -4.59 -2.23
CA MET A 196 13.18 -4.56 -0.96
C MET A 196 13.00 -5.96 -0.35
N ASN A 197 13.37 -6.10 0.91
CA ASN A 197 13.12 -7.28 1.72
C ASN A 197 12.12 -6.96 2.85
N SER A 198 11.67 -7.96 3.61
CA SER A 198 10.66 -7.76 4.67
C SER A 198 11.06 -6.75 5.77
N GLY A 199 12.35 -6.57 6.04
CA GLY A 199 12.85 -5.53 6.94
C GLY A 199 12.70 -4.12 6.36
N ASP A 200 12.76 -3.99 5.03
CA ASP A 200 12.57 -2.72 4.34
C ASP A 200 11.11 -2.26 4.42
N TYR A 201 10.15 -3.16 4.18
CA TYR A 201 8.72 -2.86 4.36
C TYR A 201 8.42 -2.44 5.80
N ARG A 202 9.00 -3.16 6.77
CA ARG A 202 8.86 -2.82 8.18
C ARG A 202 9.45 -1.45 8.51
N SER A 203 10.61 -1.13 7.96
CA SER A 203 11.26 0.16 8.17
C SER A 203 10.49 1.29 7.48
N ALA A 204 9.98 1.07 6.26
CA ALA A 204 9.09 1.98 5.55
C ALA A 204 7.80 2.27 6.35
N TRP A 205 7.17 1.24 6.90
CA TRP A 205 6.05 1.39 7.84
C TRP A 205 6.45 2.20 9.07
N ALA A 206 7.62 1.92 9.67
CA ALA A 206 8.09 2.61 10.87
C ALA A 206 8.29 4.11 10.63
N TRP A 207 8.92 4.49 9.50
CA TRP A 207 9.09 5.89 9.11
C TRP A 207 7.75 6.57 8.82
N THR A 208 6.85 5.88 8.13
CA THR A 208 5.49 6.37 7.86
C THR A 208 4.75 6.65 9.17
N HIS A 209 4.75 5.68 10.09
CA HIS A 209 4.12 5.82 11.40
C HIS A 209 4.74 6.98 12.20
N PHE A 210 6.06 7.11 12.23
CA PHE A 210 6.74 8.23 12.89
C PHE A 210 6.34 9.59 12.32
N MET A 211 6.19 9.72 11.00
CA MET A 211 5.74 10.98 10.40
C MET A 211 4.28 11.28 10.70
N LEU A 212 3.45 10.26 10.89
CA LEU A 212 2.02 10.43 11.18
C LEU A 212 1.72 10.64 12.68
N HIS A 213 2.56 10.10 13.57
CA HIS A 213 2.31 10.04 15.01
C HIS A 213 3.40 10.63 15.89
N GLY A 214 4.54 10.97 15.31
CA GLY A 214 5.69 11.57 15.99
C GLY A 214 5.54 13.09 16.13
N PRO A 215 6.67 13.83 16.19
CA PRO A 215 6.64 15.29 16.28
C PRO A 215 5.92 15.93 15.10
N GLN A 216 5.19 17.01 15.35
CA GLN A 216 4.44 17.74 14.31
C GLN A 216 5.33 18.17 13.11
N ALA A 217 6.61 18.48 13.36
CA ALA A 217 7.57 18.80 12.32
C ALA A 217 7.74 17.66 11.29
N ALA A 218 7.67 16.39 11.71
CA ALA A 218 7.75 15.24 10.81
C ALA A 218 6.51 15.14 9.91
N SER A 219 5.31 15.34 10.47
CA SER A 219 4.05 15.38 9.69
C SER A 219 4.05 16.51 8.67
N GLN A 220 4.55 17.69 9.05
CA GLN A 220 4.69 18.83 8.14
C GLN A 220 5.66 18.53 6.98
N GLN A 221 6.75 17.80 7.23
CA GLN A 221 7.64 17.37 6.15
C GLN A 221 6.96 16.38 5.21
N LEU A 222 6.21 15.39 5.72
CA LEU A 222 5.43 14.49 4.87
C LEU A 222 4.42 15.25 4.01
N TRP A 223 3.60 16.11 4.60
CA TRP A 223 2.57 16.85 3.84
C TRP A 223 3.17 17.79 2.79
N SER A 224 4.23 18.51 3.13
CA SER A 224 4.90 19.40 2.17
C SER A 224 5.61 18.61 1.06
N PHE A 225 6.11 17.41 1.35
CA PHE A 225 6.68 16.50 0.34
C PHE A 225 5.62 16.06 -0.67
N LEU A 226 4.47 15.56 -0.19
CA LEU A 226 3.34 15.16 -1.03
C LEU A 226 2.78 16.34 -1.82
N ALA A 227 2.71 17.53 -1.22
CA ALA A 227 2.26 18.74 -1.90
C ALA A 227 3.21 19.18 -3.02
N ALA A 228 4.52 19.05 -2.85
CA ALA A 228 5.50 19.33 -3.91
C ALA A 228 5.32 18.35 -5.09
N ILE A 229 5.18 17.05 -4.81
CA ILE A 229 4.88 16.03 -5.84
C ILE A 229 3.63 16.39 -6.63
N ARG A 230 2.54 16.77 -5.94
CA ARG A 230 1.29 17.16 -6.59
C ARG A 230 1.43 18.36 -7.52
N ARG A 231 2.32 19.30 -7.19
CA ARG A 231 2.63 20.47 -8.03
C ARG A 231 3.63 20.16 -9.17
N GLY A 232 4.13 18.93 -9.27
CA GLY A 232 5.18 18.58 -10.23
C GLY A 232 6.55 19.18 -9.88
N GLU A 233 6.73 19.62 -8.63
CA GLU A 233 8.00 20.16 -8.13
C GLU A 233 8.88 19.01 -7.61
N PRO A 234 10.21 19.06 -7.82
CA PRO A 234 11.12 18.09 -7.21
C PRO A 234 11.02 18.17 -5.69
N PRO A 235 10.55 17.11 -5.00
CA PRO A 235 10.31 17.20 -3.56
C PRO A 235 11.60 17.09 -2.74
N GLY A 236 12.75 16.80 -3.38
CA GLY A 236 14.02 16.52 -2.73
C GLY A 236 14.05 15.16 -2.03
N SER A 237 15.02 14.96 -1.14
CA SER A 237 15.06 13.80 -0.25
C SER A 237 14.28 14.09 1.04
N LEU A 238 13.40 13.18 1.44
CA LEU A 238 12.70 13.28 2.70
C LEU A 238 13.63 13.01 3.89
N SER A 239 14.67 12.19 3.70
CA SER A 239 15.70 11.98 4.73
C SER A 239 16.46 13.27 5.06
N GLU A 240 16.90 14.02 4.06
CA GLU A 240 17.56 15.32 4.25
C GLU A 240 16.61 16.35 4.87
N ARG A 241 15.37 16.42 4.39
CA ARG A 241 14.34 17.34 4.90
C ARG A 241 14.01 17.09 6.36
N LEU A 242 13.87 15.83 6.74
CA LEU A 242 13.61 15.44 8.13
C LEU A 242 14.81 15.73 9.02
N GLU A 243 16.03 15.40 8.60
CA GLU A 243 17.24 15.67 9.39
C GLU A 243 17.46 17.17 9.62
N ALA A 244 17.12 18.02 8.63
CA ALA A 244 17.23 19.47 8.75
C ALA A 244 16.30 20.07 9.82
N VAL A 245 15.07 19.54 9.98
CA VAL A 245 14.11 20.04 10.98
C VAL A 245 14.12 19.26 12.30
N LEU A 246 14.61 18.02 12.27
CA LEU A 246 14.68 17.11 13.41
C LEU A 246 16.06 16.45 13.48
N PRO A 247 17.13 17.17 13.89
CA PRO A 247 18.47 16.62 13.94
C PRO A 247 18.56 15.31 14.74
N GLY A 248 19.28 14.33 14.18
CA GLY A 248 19.35 12.97 14.69
C GLY A 248 18.03 12.22 14.60
N VAL A 249 17.32 12.35 13.47
CA VAL A 249 15.95 11.86 13.30
C VAL A 249 15.82 10.36 13.56
N GLU A 250 16.84 9.56 13.22
CA GLU A 250 16.86 8.11 13.49
C GLU A 250 16.80 7.79 14.99
N ARG A 251 17.50 8.55 15.82
CA ARG A 251 17.39 8.41 17.29
C ARG A 251 16.03 8.83 17.79
N GLN A 252 15.40 9.80 17.14
CA GLN A 252 14.05 10.24 17.48
C GLN A 252 13.00 9.18 17.10
N LEU A 253 13.15 8.53 15.94
CA LEU A 253 12.36 7.37 15.53
C LEU A 253 12.45 6.25 16.58
N ALA A 254 13.66 5.88 17.00
CA ALA A 254 13.83 4.86 18.03
C ALA A 254 13.13 5.24 19.36
N ARG A 255 13.27 6.49 19.80
CA ARG A 255 12.61 7.00 21.01
C ARG A 255 11.09 7.05 20.87
N HIS A 256 10.56 7.34 19.69
CA HIS A 256 9.13 7.33 19.40
C HIS A 256 8.54 5.95 19.70
N PHE A 257 9.06 4.89 19.09
CA PHE A 257 8.54 3.54 19.29
C PHE A 257 8.76 2.98 20.70
N GLN A 258 9.84 3.37 21.38
CA GLN A 258 10.03 3.06 22.81
C GLN A 258 8.89 3.63 23.67
N LYS A 259 8.48 4.88 23.42
CA LYS A 259 7.37 5.52 24.13
C LYS A 259 6.01 4.98 23.68
N TRP A 260 5.84 4.75 22.39
CA TRP A 260 4.60 4.30 21.77
C TRP A 260 4.14 2.96 22.36
N THR A 261 5.07 2.02 22.47
CA THR A 261 4.86 0.70 23.09
C THR A 261 4.35 0.81 24.52
N ARG A 262 4.81 1.82 25.28
CA ARG A 262 4.39 2.03 26.67
C ARG A 262 2.94 2.52 26.73
N MET A 263 2.53 3.37 25.80
CA MET A 263 1.16 3.86 25.70
C MET A 263 0.18 2.75 25.30
N ALA A 264 0.59 1.86 24.40
CA ALA A 264 -0.24 0.73 23.95
C ALA A 264 -0.54 -0.32 25.05
N ARG A 265 0.22 -0.30 26.16
CA ARG A 265 0.09 -1.24 27.28
C ARG A 265 -0.71 -0.68 28.47
N GLN A 266 -1.14 0.58 28.39
CA GLN A 266 -1.96 1.26 29.39
C GLN A 266 -3.42 1.29 28.94
#